data_AF-A0A448MQL1-F1
#
_entry.id   AF-A0A448MQL1-F1
#
_cell.length_a   1.000
_cell.length_b   1.000
_cell.length_c   1.000
_cell.angle_alpha   90.00
_cell.angle_beta   90.00
_cell.angle_gamma   90.00
#
_symmetry.space_group_name_H-M   'P 1'
#
loop_
_entity.id
_entity.type
_entity.pdbx_description
1 polymer ?
#
loop_
_entity_poly.entity_id
_entity_poly.type
_entity_poly.pdbx_seq_one_letter_code
_entity_poly.pdbx_strand_id
1 'polypeptide(L)'
;MIADHDSRAAGASLIPIKNFHIPALILGEGIEPRRDKRLVSQIDMPTTLLSLAGVSGNYPMIGYDLTQNVNPDRAIMQFDQMQALMKGNRDVVIQMPNKTAQGYYYDKKQKR
;
A
#
# COMPACT_ATOMS: atom_id res chain seq x y z
N MET A 1 1.02 -15.25 -1.92
CA MET A 1 2.35 -14.85 -1.41
C MET A 1 2.45 -13.34 -1.40
N ILE A 2 2.97 -12.75 -0.34
CA ILE A 2 3.22 -11.31 -0.25
C ILE A 2 4.43 -11.12 0.66
N ALA A 3 5.31 -10.17 0.34
CA ALA A 3 6.34 -9.80 1.31
C ALA A 3 5.70 -9.01 2.46
N ASP A 4 6.26 -9.10 3.65
CA ASP A 4 5.84 -8.31 4.80
C ASP A 4 6.37 -6.86 4.71
N HIS A 5 7.61 -6.70 4.23
CA HIS A 5 8.31 -5.43 3.99
C HIS A 5 9.50 -5.60 3.02
N ASP A 6 10.12 -4.51 2.57
CA ASP A 6 11.46 -4.53 1.94
C ASP A 6 12.56 -4.55 3.02
N SER A 7 13.78 -4.90 2.61
CA SER A 7 14.99 -4.77 3.42
C SER A 7 15.09 -3.38 4.05
N ARG A 8 15.47 -3.31 5.34
CA ARG A 8 15.52 -2.05 6.12
C ARG A 8 16.25 -0.96 5.33
N ALA A 9 15.52 0.08 4.98
CA ALA A 9 16.09 1.28 4.40
C ALA A 9 16.93 2.00 5.46
N ALA A 10 18.26 1.94 5.32
CA ALA A 10 19.17 2.86 5.99
C ALA A 10 19.41 4.05 5.04
N GLY A 11 19.06 5.27 5.44
CA GLY A 11 19.40 6.44 4.64
C GLY A 11 18.62 7.72 4.94
N ALA A 12 19.21 8.84 4.51
CA ALA A 12 18.82 10.22 4.78
C ALA A 12 17.52 10.73 4.10
N SER A 13 16.52 9.88 3.84
CA SER A 13 15.22 10.32 3.29
C SER A 13 14.18 10.32 4.41
N LEU A 14 13.33 11.35 4.46
CA LEU A 14 12.28 11.47 5.47
C LEU A 14 11.41 10.20 5.54
N ILE A 15 10.91 9.74 4.39
CA ILE A 15 10.28 8.42 4.24
C ILE A 15 10.83 7.75 2.97
N PRO A 16 11.44 6.56 3.06
CA PRO A 16 12.00 5.86 1.91
C PRO A 16 10.90 5.14 1.11
N ILE A 17 10.02 5.89 0.44
CA ILE A 17 8.82 5.37 -0.27
C ILE A 17 9.12 4.18 -1.19
N LYS A 18 10.28 4.18 -1.87
CA LYS A 18 10.70 3.07 -2.74
C LYS A 18 10.76 1.73 -1.99
N ASN A 19 11.15 1.73 -0.72
CA ASN A 19 11.26 0.55 0.13
C ASN A 19 9.91 0.09 0.72
N PHE A 20 8.81 0.78 0.44
CA PHE A 20 7.47 0.30 0.73
C PHE A 20 6.81 -0.41 -0.46
N HIS A 21 7.47 -0.42 -1.62
CA HIS A 21 7.00 -1.17 -2.77
C HIS A 21 7.42 -2.63 -2.66
N ILE A 22 6.46 -3.49 -2.35
CA ILE A 22 6.66 -4.90 -2.10
C ILE A 22 5.93 -5.77 -3.15
N PRO A 23 6.46 -6.96 -3.47
CA PRO A 23 5.78 -7.89 -4.36
C PRO A 23 4.58 -8.57 -3.68
N ALA A 24 3.52 -8.80 -4.46
CA ALA A 24 2.36 -9.61 -4.08
C ALA A 24 1.92 -10.49 -5.26
N LEU A 25 1.53 -11.73 -4.96
CA LEU A 25 1.02 -12.70 -5.91
C LEU A 25 -0.14 -13.48 -5.28
N ILE A 26 -1.30 -13.44 -5.92
CA ILE A 26 -2.43 -14.31 -5.63
C ILE A 26 -2.47 -15.36 -6.73
N LEU A 27 -2.45 -16.64 -6.34
CA LEU A 27 -2.48 -17.79 -7.23
C LEU A 27 -3.44 -18.83 -6.64
N GLY A 28 -4.25 -19.43 -7.50
CA GLY A 28 -5.22 -20.46 -7.12
C GLY A 28 -6.07 -20.86 -8.32
N GLU A 29 -6.82 -21.94 -8.18
CA GLU A 29 -7.82 -22.35 -9.17
C GLU A 29 -8.88 -21.24 -9.34
N GLY A 30 -9.30 -20.99 -10.58
CA GLY A 30 -10.26 -19.92 -10.90
C GLY A 30 -9.72 -18.48 -10.83
N ILE A 31 -8.42 -18.29 -10.52
CA ILE A 31 -7.79 -16.97 -10.55
C ILE A 31 -7.13 -16.73 -11.91
N GLU A 32 -7.77 -15.88 -12.72
CA GLU A 32 -7.23 -15.51 -14.03
C GLU A 32 -5.91 -14.72 -13.92
N PRO A 33 -4.89 -15.06 -14.72
CA PRO A 33 -3.63 -14.32 -14.74
C PRO A 33 -3.84 -12.86 -15.14
N ARG A 34 -3.48 -11.93 -14.24
CA ARG A 34 -3.50 -10.50 -14.54
C ARG A 34 -2.40 -9.74 -13.81
N ARG A 35 -2.00 -8.61 -14.39
CA ARG A 35 -1.19 -7.60 -13.70
C ARG A 35 -2.10 -6.48 -13.22
N ASP A 36 -2.24 -6.37 -11.91
CA ASP A 36 -2.94 -5.25 -11.30
C ASP A 36 -1.97 -4.08 -11.10
N LYS A 37 -2.33 -2.91 -11.66
CA LYS A 37 -1.52 -1.69 -11.59
C LYS A 37 -2.05 -0.67 -10.58
N ARG A 38 -3.16 -0.98 -9.88
CA ARG A 38 -3.74 -0.09 -8.88
C ARG A 38 -2.75 0.17 -7.75
N LEU A 39 -2.76 1.38 -7.22
CA LEU A 39 -2.01 1.70 -6.00
C LEU A 39 -2.82 1.21 -4.79
N VAL A 40 -2.30 0.19 -4.11
CA VAL A 40 -2.96 -0.48 -2.99
C VAL A 40 -1.99 -0.65 -1.82
N SER A 41 -2.53 -0.97 -0.64
CA SER A 41 -1.78 -1.24 0.58
C SER A 41 -1.96 -2.69 1.01
N GLN A 42 -1.02 -3.22 1.80
CA GLN A 42 -1.10 -4.59 2.31
C GLN A 42 -2.40 -4.85 3.13
N ILE A 43 -2.95 -3.80 3.76
CA ILE A 43 -4.22 -3.86 4.48
C ILE A 43 -5.44 -4.17 3.59
N ASP A 44 -5.32 -4.06 2.27
CA ASP A 44 -6.38 -4.41 1.31
C ASP A 44 -6.37 -5.93 1.01
N MET A 45 -5.34 -6.68 1.45
CA MET A 45 -5.24 -8.12 1.20
C MET A 45 -6.25 -8.96 1.98
N PRO A 46 -6.49 -8.77 3.29
CA PRO A 46 -7.42 -9.62 4.05
C PRO A 46 -8.84 -9.60 3.48
N THR A 47 -9.35 -8.41 3.15
CA THR A 47 -10.70 -8.22 2.55
C THR A 47 -10.80 -8.89 1.18
N THR A 48 -9.77 -8.73 0.35
CA THR A 48 -9.68 -9.38 -0.97
C THR A 48 -9.63 -10.91 -0.86
N LEU A 49 -8.82 -11.45 0.06
CA LEU A 49 -8.64 -12.89 0.22
C LEU A 49 -9.90 -13.57 0.77
N LEU A 50 -10.62 -12.93 1.69
CA LEU A 50 -11.92 -13.44 2.15
C LEU A 50 -12.93 -13.52 1.01
N SER A 51 -12.99 -12.49 0.17
CA SER A 51 -13.86 -12.44 -1.01
C SER A 51 -13.54 -13.56 -2.00
N LEU A 52 -12.25 -13.77 -2.30
CA LEU A 52 -11.79 -14.86 -3.15
C LEU A 52 -12.05 -16.26 -2.56
N ALA A 53 -12.04 -16.39 -1.23
CA ALA A 53 -12.38 -17.62 -0.54
C ALA A 53 -13.90 -17.89 -0.46
N GLY A 54 -14.74 -17.01 -1.01
CA GLY A 54 -16.20 -17.10 -0.91
C GLY A 54 -16.74 -16.80 0.48
N VAL A 55 -15.95 -16.17 1.35
CA VAL A 55 -16.36 -15.81 2.72
C VAL A 55 -17.01 -14.44 2.71
N SER A 56 -18.28 -14.41 3.08
CA SER A 56 -19.05 -13.18 3.29
C SER A 56 -19.19 -12.86 4.77
N GLY A 57 -19.33 -11.57 5.08
CA GLY A 57 -19.54 -11.13 6.45
C GLY A 57 -19.27 -9.64 6.64
N ASN A 58 -19.67 -9.14 7.80
CA ASN A 58 -19.32 -7.79 8.24
C ASN A 58 -18.03 -7.87 9.05
N TYR A 59 -17.04 -7.06 8.67
CA TYR A 59 -15.78 -6.95 9.37
C TYR A 59 -15.40 -5.47 9.51
N PRO A 60 -14.70 -5.08 10.58
CA PRO A 60 -14.28 -3.70 10.80
C PRO A 60 -13.03 -3.30 9.99
N MET A 61 -12.56 -4.18 9.09
CA MET A 61 -11.37 -3.93 8.29
C MET A 61 -11.62 -2.81 7.29
N ILE A 62 -10.72 -1.83 7.25
CA ILE A 62 -10.80 -0.63 6.39
C ILE A 62 -10.17 -0.83 5.00
N GLY A 63 -9.70 -2.04 4.71
CA GLY A 63 -9.12 -2.42 3.42
C GLY A 63 -10.20 -2.53 2.34
N TYR A 64 -9.82 -2.30 1.10
CA TYR A 64 -10.71 -2.51 -0.04
C TYR A 64 -10.71 -3.98 -0.47
N ASP A 65 -11.87 -4.52 -0.84
CA ASP A 65 -11.94 -5.77 -1.60
C ASP A 65 -11.56 -5.51 -3.06
N LEU A 66 -10.37 -5.96 -3.45
CA LEU A 66 -9.80 -5.75 -4.79
C LEU A 66 -10.42 -6.66 -5.87
N THR A 67 -11.31 -7.58 -5.51
CA THR A 67 -12.11 -8.33 -6.50
C THR A 67 -13.19 -7.45 -7.14
N GLN A 68 -13.60 -6.39 -6.45
CA GLN A 68 -14.62 -5.45 -6.89
C GLN A 68 -14.07 -4.37 -7.83
N ASN A 69 -14.96 -3.67 -8.52
CA ASN A 69 -14.62 -2.50 -9.34
C ASN A 69 -14.36 -1.27 -8.45
N VAL A 70 -13.24 -1.30 -7.72
CA VAL A 70 -12.79 -0.25 -6.83
C VAL A 70 -11.35 0.16 -7.15
N ASN A 71 -11.01 1.42 -6.87
CA ASN A 71 -9.64 1.90 -6.96
C ASN A 71 -9.27 2.59 -5.63
N PRO A 72 -8.56 1.90 -4.72
CA PRO A 72 -8.12 2.52 -3.46
C PRO A 72 -7.28 3.77 -3.71
N ASP A 73 -6.44 3.71 -4.75
CA ASP A 73 -5.56 4.80 -5.18
C ASP A 73 -4.75 5.40 -4.01
N ARG A 74 -4.29 4.53 -3.09
CA ARG A 74 -3.54 4.95 -1.90
C ARG A 74 -2.54 3.91 -1.42
N ALA A 75 -1.40 4.39 -0.97
CA ALA A 75 -0.42 3.62 -0.21
C ALA A 75 -0.25 4.25 1.19
N ILE A 76 -0.50 3.45 2.21
CA ILE A 76 -0.25 3.80 3.62
C ILE A 76 1.11 3.25 4.01
N MET A 77 1.94 4.09 4.62
CA MET A 77 3.32 3.75 4.98
C MET A 77 3.61 4.26 6.38
N GLN A 78 4.19 3.40 7.21
CA GLN A 78 4.73 3.80 8.51
C GLN A 78 6.25 3.61 8.51
N PHE A 79 6.98 4.68 8.80
CA PHE A 79 8.43 4.64 8.96
C PHE A 79 8.81 5.26 10.30
N ASP A 80 9.29 4.43 11.22
CA ASP A 80 9.53 4.83 12.61
C ASP A 80 8.27 5.48 13.23
N GLN A 81 8.36 6.72 13.71
CA GLN A 81 7.25 7.47 14.28
C GLN A 81 6.43 8.27 13.24
N MET A 82 6.75 8.14 11.95
CA MET A 82 6.10 8.90 10.88
C MET A 82 5.07 8.05 10.14
N GLN A 83 3.96 8.69 9.80
CA GLN A 83 2.90 8.11 8.96
C GLN A 83 2.83 8.87 7.65
N ALA A 84 2.73 8.14 6.54
CA ALA A 84 2.53 8.71 5.22
C ALA A 84 1.33 8.09 4.50
N LEU A 85 0.63 8.95 3.78
CA LEU A 85 -0.40 8.57 2.82
C LEU A 85 0.01 9.11 1.45
N MET A 86 0.28 8.22 0.50
CA MET A 86 0.55 8.58 -0.90
C MET A 86 -0.67 8.28 -1.77
N LYS A 87 -1.02 9.22 -2.65
CA LYS A 87 -2.04 9.08 -3.69
C LYS A 87 -1.43 8.68 -5.04
N GLY A 88 -2.22 8.16 -5.98
CA GLY A 88 -1.72 7.73 -7.30
C GLY A 88 -1.14 8.87 -8.16
N ASN A 89 -1.57 10.11 -7.91
CA ASN A 89 -1.00 11.33 -8.50
C ASN A 89 0.39 11.71 -7.93
N ARG A 90 0.90 10.94 -6.96
CA ARG A 90 2.19 11.09 -6.26
C ARG A 90 2.22 12.19 -5.19
N ASP A 91 1.07 12.75 -4.83
CA ASP A 91 0.99 13.57 -3.63
C ASP A 91 1.17 12.67 -2.40
N VAL A 92 1.95 13.16 -1.43
CA VAL A 92 2.23 12.47 -0.18
C VAL A 92 1.96 13.42 0.97
N VAL A 93 1.13 13.00 1.91
CA VAL A 93 0.98 13.70 3.20
C VAL A 93 1.76 12.92 4.24
N ILE A 94 2.63 13.61 4.99
CA ILE A 94 3.43 13.02 6.06
C ILE A 94 3.04 13.66 7.40
N GLN A 95 2.64 12.82 8.34
CA GLN A 95 2.43 13.17 9.74
C GLN A 95 3.68 12.80 10.54
N MET A 96 4.25 13.78 11.23
CA MET A 96 5.35 13.60 12.17
C MET A 96 4.88 13.92 13.60
N PRO A 97 5.50 13.33 14.63
CA PRO A 97 5.21 13.68 16.02
C PRO A 97 5.38 15.18 16.27
N ASN A 98 4.40 15.77 16.97
CA ASN A 98 4.40 17.18 17.38
C ASN A 98 4.56 18.20 16.23
N LYS A 99 4.21 17.80 15.00
CA LYS A 99 4.18 18.69 13.83
C LYS A 99 2.83 18.60 13.14
N THR A 100 2.46 19.70 12.49
CA THR A 100 1.35 19.67 11.53
C THR A 100 1.70 18.74 10.36
N ALA A 101 0.67 18.12 9.77
CA ALA A 101 0.86 17.32 8.57
C ALA A 101 1.44 18.17 7.43
N GLN A 102 2.37 17.59 6.68
CA GLN A 102 3.07 18.29 5.60
C GLN A 102 2.85 17.56 4.27
N GLY A 103 2.57 18.34 3.22
CA GLY A 103 2.42 17.85 1.86
C GLY A 103 3.75 17.82 1.12
N TYR A 104 3.95 16.76 0.33
CA TYR A 104 5.12 16.50 -0.50
C TYR A 104 4.67 15.93 -1.85
N TYR A 105 5.57 15.97 -2.83
CA TYR A 105 5.38 15.29 -4.12
C TYR A 105 6.47 14.23 -4.30
N TYR A 106 6.07 13.00 -4.61
CA TYR A 106 7.02 11.89 -4.82
C TYR A 106 7.52 11.83 -6.26
N ASP A 107 8.80 12.13 -6.46
CA ASP A 107 9.47 11.96 -7.75
C ASP A 107 10.20 10.60 -7.84
N LYS A 108 9.67 9.69 -8.67
CA LYS A 108 10.28 8.38 -8.94
C LYS A 108 11.63 8.45 -9.67
N LYS A 109 11.99 9.59 -10.29
CA LYS A 109 13.20 9.73 -11.11
C LYS A 109 14.45 10.07 -10.32
N GLN A 110 14.34 10.52 -9.06
CA GLN A 110 15.51 10.71 -8.21
C GLN A 110 16.07 9.36 -7.78
N LYS A 111 17.01 8.83 -8.58
CA LYS A 111 17.94 7.81 -8.15
C LYS A 111 18.90 8.44 -7.14
N ARG A 112 18.98 7.88 -5.94
CA ARG A 112 20.24 7.90 -5.21
C ARG A 112 21.23 6.98 -5.92
#